data_AF-A0A3N6ZQN8-F1
#
_entry.id   AF-A0A3N6ZQN8-F1
#
_cell.length_a   1.000
_cell.length_b   1.000
_cell.length_c   1.000
_cell.angle_alpha   90.00
_cell.angle_beta   90.00
_cell.angle_gamma   90.00
#
_symmetry.space_group_name_H-M   'P 1'
#
loop_
_entity.id
_entity.type
_entity.pdbx_description
1 polymer ?
#
loop_
_entity_poly.entity_id
_entity_poly.type
_entity_poly.pdbx_seq_one_letter_code
_entity_poly.pdbx_strand_id
1 'polypeptide(L)'
;MKTSKHTNQNVFLKTRTLNLAAAGFVTLLALSNTVQAQNSSYNANTVPIGGGQNSAFGQLAMPSTSGTANSAIGYRALNATTSGGYNTAAGGYALAFNVTGNYNSGFGYQALYNNTTDNNTAVGFRSMYINSTGASNVATGYAALYTNSTGSNNVANGFQALYGNTTGVNNSATGYNALYANTYGRDNVANGFNSLTANTSGSYNAAGGSYSMSRNVTGFYNAAFGYQALSNSLSDNNTAIGFRSLYLNGTGANNTASGFAALYNNGAGSDNTGVGYLADVSTSTLSNATVIGSGAVVNASNKVRIGNGAVTVIEGEVPFSSVSDGRFKTNVKEEDVKGLDFIKKLRPVVYNLDTRKLTEFRIKDMPESEREKYLKQDFTAATNVRQSGFIAQEVEKAAKEVNYNFNGVHAPANDNDNYSLAYAEFVVPLVKAVQEQQQIIEKLQQQISDLQETQGLTTAIAQNSVMGASMEQNVPNPFSQETVVKFNLPTQIVTAYMTVYDLQGKQIKTLPISERGAASITIKADQLKAGMYIYAIIADGKLVSSKRMVIADR
;
A
#
# COMPACT_ATOMS: atom_id res chain seq x y z
N MET A 1 1.43 99.48 -22.08
CA MET A 1 2.05 100.53 -22.92
C MET A 1 2.20 99.97 -24.34
N LYS A 2 1.62 100.63 -25.35
CA LYS A 2 2.31 101.46 -26.38
C LYS A 2 3.33 100.67 -27.23
N THR A 3 3.37 100.70 -28.56
CA THR A 3 2.56 101.33 -29.66
C THR A 3 3.04 100.65 -30.97
N SER A 4 2.24 100.41 -32.02
CA SER A 4 1.85 101.36 -33.10
C SER A 4 3.07 102.02 -33.81
N LYS A 5 3.16 102.17 -35.15
CA LYS A 5 2.12 102.34 -36.20
C LYS A 5 2.70 102.28 -37.63
N HIS A 6 1.80 102.16 -38.63
CA HIS A 6 1.72 102.73 -40.01
C HIS A 6 2.99 103.24 -40.76
N THR A 7 3.05 103.31 -42.10
CA THR A 7 2.10 103.94 -43.08
C THR A 7 2.54 103.48 -44.50
N ASN A 8 1.75 103.01 -45.50
CA ASN A 8 0.41 103.30 -46.06
C ASN A 8 0.41 104.36 -47.21
N GLN A 9 -0.45 104.16 -48.23
CA GLN A 9 -0.86 105.08 -49.33
C GLN A 9 0.10 105.29 -50.53
N ASN A 10 -0.33 105.54 -51.79
CA ASN A 10 -1.66 105.57 -52.46
C ASN A 10 -1.47 105.39 -54.01
N VAL A 11 -2.28 104.61 -54.77
CA VAL A 11 -3.61 104.87 -55.39
C VAL A 11 -3.64 105.79 -56.64
N PHE A 12 -4.10 105.25 -57.80
CA PHE A 12 -5.17 105.73 -58.74
C PHE A 12 -5.08 104.94 -60.07
N LEU A 13 -6.04 104.21 -60.67
CA LEU A 13 -7.53 104.11 -60.68
C LEU A 13 -8.22 104.89 -61.84
N LYS A 14 -8.86 104.14 -62.77
CA LYS A 14 -9.91 104.57 -63.72
C LYS A 14 -10.78 103.34 -64.10
N THR A 15 -11.85 102.99 -63.39
CA THR A 15 -13.28 103.39 -63.52
C THR A 15 -13.94 103.32 -64.91
N ARG A 16 -14.89 102.39 -65.08
CA ARG A 16 -16.34 102.55 -65.40
C ARG A 16 -17.00 101.15 -65.59
N THR A 17 -18.32 100.91 -65.65
CA THR A 17 -19.56 101.29 -64.88
C THR A 17 -20.73 100.50 -65.53
N LEU A 18 -21.82 100.05 -64.90
CA LEU A 18 -22.21 99.79 -63.50
C LEU A 18 -23.65 99.17 -63.55
N ASN A 19 -24.05 98.27 -62.64
CA ASN A 19 -25.44 98.25 -62.10
C ASN A 19 -25.60 97.38 -60.82
N LEU A 20 -26.53 97.79 -59.95
CA LEU A 20 -26.74 97.29 -58.58
C LEU A 20 -27.94 96.33 -58.46
N ALA A 21 -27.88 95.39 -57.51
CA ALA A 21 -28.77 95.39 -56.32
C ALA A 21 -28.47 94.26 -55.29
N ALA A 22 -28.55 94.62 -54.01
CA ALA A 22 -28.83 93.79 -52.81
C ALA A 22 -27.90 92.65 -52.34
N ALA A 23 -27.12 92.94 -51.28
CA ALA A 23 -26.80 92.03 -50.17
C ALA A 23 -27.72 92.37 -48.96
N GLY A 24 -27.87 91.61 -47.87
CA GLY A 24 -27.26 90.36 -47.38
C GLY A 24 -27.77 90.01 -45.96
N PHE A 25 -27.07 89.11 -45.22
CA PHE A 25 -27.41 88.50 -43.90
C PHE A 25 -28.50 87.40 -43.95
N VAL A 26 -28.42 86.25 -43.23
CA VAL A 26 -27.62 85.84 -42.06
C VAL A 26 -26.97 84.45 -42.26
N THR A 27 -25.84 84.19 -41.59
CA THR A 27 -25.13 82.90 -41.49
C THR A 27 -25.79 81.86 -40.58
N LEU A 28 -25.87 80.59 -41.00
CA LEU A 28 -26.00 79.43 -40.09
C LEU A 28 -25.21 78.22 -40.62
N LEU A 29 -24.65 77.42 -39.72
CA LEU A 29 -23.65 76.38 -40.03
C LEU A 29 -24.25 75.19 -40.80
N ALA A 30 -23.57 74.78 -41.88
CA ALA A 30 -23.62 73.41 -42.37
C ALA A 30 -22.43 72.61 -41.79
N LEU A 31 -22.71 71.77 -40.79
CA LEU A 31 -21.75 70.79 -40.28
C LEU A 31 -21.53 69.68 -41.33
N SER A 32 -20.31 69.54 -41.84
CA SER A 32 -19.90 68.38 -42.66
C SER A 32 -18.39 68.13 -42.59
N ASN A 33 -17.92 67.74 -41.40
CA ASN A 33 -16.71 66.95 -41.16
C ASN A 33 -15.45 67.26 -42.01
N THR A 34 -14.65 68.21 -41.50
CA THR A 34 -13.18 68.05 -41.57
C THR A 34 -12.77 66.78 -40.84
N VAL A 35 -12.60 65.68 -41.57
CA VAL A 35 -11.72 64.59 -41.17
C VAL A 35 -10.53 64.62 -42.11
N GLN A 36 -9.35 64.92 -41.57
CA GLN A 36 -8.10 64.70 -42.27
C GLN A 36 -7.98 63.21 -42.59
N ALA A 37 -8.19 62.83 -43.84
CA ALA A 37 -7.80 61.53 -44.37
C ALA A 37 -6.27 61.44 -44.52
N GLN A 38 -5.53 61.69 -43.45
CA GLN A 38 -4.14 61.24 -43.31
C GLN A 38 -4.14 59.73 -43.08
N ASN A 39 -4.51 58.97 -44.12
CA ASN A 39 -4.14 57.58 -44.24
C ASN A 39 -4.02 57.15 -45.71
N SER A 40 -3.35 58.00 -46.50
CA SER A 40 -2.91 57.69 -47.87
C SER A 40 -1.82 56.62 -47.86
N SER A 41 -2.22 55.35 -47.70
CA SER A 41 -1.38 54.17 -47.91
C SER A 41 -2.17 52.90 -48.27
N TYR A 42 -3.33 53.06 -48.94
CA TYR A 42 -3.89 52.00 -49.79
C TYR A 42 -3.06 51.91 -51.09
N ASN A 43 -1.82 51.43 -50.97
CA ASN A 43 -0.93 51.29 -52.12
C ASN A 43 -0.94 49.84 -52.64
N ALA A 44 -1.49 49.68 -53.84
CA ALA A 44 -1.42 48.53 -54.75
C ALA A 44 -1.66 47.12 -54.18
N ASN A 45 -2.77 46.51 -54.60
CA ASN A 45 -2.87 45.05 -54.72
C ASN A 45 -1.74 44.56 -55.64
N THR A 46 -0.68 43.97 -55.10
CA THR A 46 0.14 43.03 -55.86
C THR A 46 -0.71 41.80 -56.12
N VAL A 47 -1.33 41.72 -57.30
CA VAL A 47 -1.91 40.46 -57.77
C VAL A 47 -0.78 39.43 -57.77
N PRO A 48 -0.91 38.31 -57.03
CA PRO A 48 0.18 37.34 -56.92
C PRO A 48 0.63 36.86 -58.30
N ILE A 49 1.93 37.01 -58.58
CA ILE A 49 2.49 36.90 -59.94
C ILE A 49 2.64 35.44 -60.43
N GLY A 50 1.91 34.51 -59.81
CA GLY A 50 1.94 33.08 -60.05
C GLY A 50 0.98 32.31 -59.14
N GLY A 51 0.61 31.10 -59.56
CA GLY A 51 -0.34 30.24 -58.85
C GLY A 51 -1.81 30.68 -58.98
N GLY A 52 -2.70 29.73 -59.26
CA GLY A 52 -4.15 29.98 -59.32
C GLY A 52 -4.81 30.16 -57.95
N GLN A 53 -5.96 30.83 -57.92
CA GLN A 53 -6.87 30.94 -56.75
C GLN A 53 -6.31 31.65 -55.50
N ASN A 54 -5.32 32.52 -55.68
CA ASN A 54 -4.72 33.30 -54.58
C ASN A 54 -5.52 34.58 -54.24
N SER A 55 -5.66 34.91 -52.95
CA SER A 55 -6.32 36.12 -52.45
C SER A 55 -5.45 36.86 -51.44
N ALA A 56 -5.24 38.17 -51.61
CA ALA A 56 -4.39 38.99 -50.74
C ALA A 56 -5.03 40.34 -50.40
N PHE A 57 -4.97 40.73 -49.12
CA PHE A 57 -5.47 42.02 -48.62
C PHE A 57 -4.51 42.61 -47.58
N GLY A 58 -3.93 43.77 -47.88
CA GLY A 58 -2.99 44.49 -47.00
C GLY A 58 -1.63 44.72 -47.66
N GLN A 59 -0.91 45.74 -47.18
CA GLN A 59 0.38 46.13 -47.74
C GLN A 59 1.41 44.99 -47.64
N LEU A 60 2.05 44.65 -48.76
CA LEU A 60 3.03 43.57 -48.89
C LEU A 60 2.49 42.18 -48.49
N ALA A 61 1.17 41.95 -48.55
CA ALA A 61 0.61 40.61 -48.47
C ALA A 61 0.85 39.87 -49.81
N MET A 62 1.51 38.70 -49.76
CA MET A 62 1.80 37.86 -50.94
C MET A 62 2.35 38.61 -52.19
N PRO A 63 3.50 39.31 -52.09
CA PRO A 63 4.04 40.09 -53.21
C PRO A 63 4.45 39.24 -54.43
N SER A 64 4.86 37.99 -54.21
CA SER A 64 5.22 37.04 -55.28
C SER A 64 5.19 35.61 -54.76
N THR A 65 4.41 34.73 -55.39
CA THR A 65 4.40 33.27 -55.14
C THR A 65 4.08 32.54 -56.44
N SER A 66 4.44 31.26 -56.51
CA SER A 66 3.99 30.29 -57.53
C SER A 66 2.97 29.28 -57.00
N GLY A 67 2.77 29.23 -55.67
CA GLY A 67 1.84 28.31 -55.02
C GLY A 67 0.38 28.72 -55.17
N THR A 68 -0.53 27.75 -55.11
CA THR A 68 -1.96 27.93 -55.41
C THR A 68 -2.84 28.04 -54.16
N ALA A 69 -4.03 28.64 -54.30
CA ALA A 69 -5.10 28.62 -53.29
C ALA A 69 -4.71 29.19 -51.90
N ASN A 70 -3.83 30.19 -51.85
CA ASN A 70 -3.44 30.88 -50.63
C ASN A 70 -4.34 32.09 -50.33
N SER A 71 -4.59 32.37 -49.04
CA SER A 71 -5.34 33.54 -48.57
C SER A 71 -4.53 34.33 -47.55
N ALA A 72 -4.23 35.61 -47.82
CA ALA A 72 -3.48 36.50 -46.93
C ALA A 72 -4.27 37.76 -46.56
N ILE A 73 -4.38 38.06 -45.26
CA ILE A 73 -5.02 39.26 -44.72
C ILE A 73 -4.10 39.87 -43.67
N GLY A 74 -3.59 41.07 -43.94
CA GLY A 74 -2.74 41.84 -43.03
C GLY A 74 -1.37 42.21 -43.60
N TYR A 75 -0.72 43.19 -42.96
CA TYR A 75 0.61 43.67 -43.36
C TYR A 75 1.65 42.53 -43.36
N ARG A 76 2.29 42.29 -44.51
CA ARG A 76 3.31 41.25 -44.70
C ARG A 76 2.87 39.80 -44.36
N ALA A 77 1.58 39.50 -44.48
CA ALA A 77 1.10 38.11 -44.43
C ALA A 77 1.57 37.32 -45.67
N LEU A 78 2.08 36.10 -45.48
CA LEU A 78 2.63 35.24 -46.56
C LEU A 78 3.65 35.98 -47.49
N ASN A 79 4.51 36.81 -46.91
CA ASN A 79 5.41 37.71 -47.64
C ASN A 79 6.49 36.97 -48.45
N ALA A 80 7.15 35.96 -47.88
CA ALA A 80 8.26 35.23 -48.51
C ALA A 80 7.87 33.85 -49.06
N THR A 81 6.59 33.62 -49.36
CA THR A 81 6.10 32.33 -49.89
C THR A 81 6.45 32.17 -51.35
N THR A 82 7.29 31.18 -51.68
CA THR A 82 7.75 30.96 -53.07
C THR A 82 6.88 29.96 -53.81
N SER A 83 6.51 28.84 -53.18
CA SER A 83 5.80 27.73 -53.85
C SER A 83 4.74 27.03 -53.00
N GLY A 84 4.65 27.31 -51.69
CA GLY A 84 3.64 26.72 -50.80
C GLY A 84 2.22 27.10 -51.19
N GLY A 85 1.30 26.12 -51.19
CA GLY A 85 -0.12 26.27 -51.51
C GLY A 85 -1.07 25.97 -50.36
N TYR A 86 -2.34 26.33 -50.53
CA TYR A 86 -3.43 26.09 -49.58
C TYR A 86 -3.21 26.69 -48.17
N ASN A 87 -2.43 27.77 -48.06
CA ASN A 87 -2.16 28.43 -46.78
C ASN A 87 -3.15 29.57 -46.50
N THR A 88 -3.60 29.70 -45.26
CA THR A 88 -4.44 30.82 -44.79
C THR A 88 -3.68 31.61 -43.72
N ALA A 89 -3.50 32.91 -43.95
CA ALA A 89 -2.79 33.82 -43.05
C ALA A 89 -3.65 35.06 -42.75
N ALA A 90 -4.01 35.28 -41.49
CA ALA A 90 -4.80 36.43 -41.06
C ALA A 90 -4.17 37.09 -39.84
N GLY A 91 -3.39 38.16 -40.07
CA GLY A 91 -2.66 38.89 -39.05
C GLY A 91 -1.39 39.52 -39.61
N GLY A 92 -0.92 40.60 -38.99
CA GLY A 92 0.36 41.22 -39.36
C GLY A 92 1.50 40.20 -39.20
N TYR A 93 2.27 40.00 -40.27
CA TYR A 93 3.34 39.00 -40.34
C TYR A 93 2.93 37.53 -40.09
N ALA A 94 1.65 37.17 -40.25
CA ALA A 94 1.24 35.76 -40.20
C ALA A 94 1.85 34.99 -41.39
N LEU A 95 2.47 33.83 -41.15
CA LEU A 95 3.15 33.01 -42.16
C LEU A 95 4.20 33.79 -43.00
N ALA A 96 4.82 34.85 -42.43
CA ALA A 96 5.67 35.78 -43.18
C ALA A 96 6.86 35.13 -43.90
N PHE A 97 7.45 34.08 -43.32
CA PHE A 97 8.58 33.32 -43.88
C PHE A 97 8.19 31.89 -44.32
N ASN A 98 6.94 31.65 -44.71
CA ASN A 98 6.49 30.34 -45.18
C ASN A 98 6.93 30.06 -46.64
N VAL A 99 8.18 29.65 -46.85
CA VAL A 99 8.79 29.50 -48.19
C VAL A 99 8.08 28.42 -49.04
N THR A 100 8.10 27.17 -48.56
CA THR A 100 7.64 25.97 -49.29
C THR A 100 6.41 25.29 -48.69
N GLY A 101 6.04 25.62 -47.44
CA GLY A 101 5.05 24.86 -46.68
C GLY A 101 3.61 24.96 -47.21
N ASN A 102 2.88 23.85 -47.20
CA ASN A 102 1.49 23.74 -47.66
C ASN A 102 0.49 23.54 -46.50
N TYR A 103 -0.78 23.86 -46.73
CA TYR A 103 -1.89 23.58 -45.80
C TYR A 103 -1.74 24.21 -44.41
N ASN A 104 -1.02 25.33 -44.29
CA ASN A 104 -0.81 26.00 -43.01
C ASN A 104 -1.87 27.07 -42.73
N SER A 105 -2.30 27.19 -41.48
CA SER A 105 -3.34 28.12 -41.03
C SER A 105 -2.85 29.00 -39.88
N GLY A 106 -2.46 30.24 -40.16
CA GLY A 106 -1.91 31.21 -39.20
C GLY A 106 -2.86 32.39 -38.93
N PHE A 107 -3.41 32.48 -37.72
CA PHE A 107 -4.31 33.54 -37.29
C PHE A 107 -3.70 34.31 -36.10
N GLY A 108 -3.43 35.60 -36.28
CA GLY A 108 -2.82 36.46 -35.26
C GLY A 108 -1.49 37.07 -35.67
N TYR A 109 -1.05 38.10 -34.94
CA TYR A 109 0.22 38.78 -35.23
C TYR A 109 1.40 37.83 -34.99
N GLN A 110 2.23 37.67 -36.03
CA GLN A 110 3.37 36.73 -36.05
C GLN A 110 3.01 35.26 -35.75
N ALA A 111 1.77 34.83 -36.03
CA ALA A 111 1.41 33.40 -36.01
C ALA A 111 2.13 32.67 -37.15
N LEU A 112 2.76 31.52 -36.87
CA LEU A 112 3.54 30.75 -37.87
C LEU A 112 4.62 31.58 -38.59
N TYR A 113 5.22 32.56 -37.91
CA TYR A 113 6.07 33.58 -38.53
C TYR A 113 7.23 33.00 -39.35
N ASN A 114 7.93 31.99 -38.82
CA ASN A 114 8.99 31.26 -39.52
C ASN A 114 8.63 29.77 -39.58
N ASN A 115 8.14 29.32 -40.74
CA ASN A 115 7.66 27.97 -41.01
C ASN A 115 8.22 27.48 -42.35
N THR A 116 8.67 26.23 -42.50
CA THR A 116 9.04 25.70 -43.84
C THR A 116 8.32 24.41 -44.24
N THR A 117 7.34 23.97 -43.45
CA THR A 117 6.71 22.64 -43.55
C THR A 117 5.18 22.69 -43.50
N ASP A 118 4.55 21.53 -43.60
CA ASP A 118 3.14 21.39 -43.96
C ASP A 118 2.23 21.10 -42.75
N ASN A 119 0.93 21.39 -42.93
CA ASN A 119 -0.17 21.00 -42.04
C ASN A 119 -0.15 21.63 -40.63
N ASN A 120 0.46 22.80 -40.45
CA ASN A 120 0.48 23.47 -39.13
C ASN A 120 -0.66 24.47 -38.96
N THR A 121 -1.31 24.45 -37.80
CA THR A 121 -2.34 25.44 -37.41
C THR A 121 -1.87 26.25 -36.22
N ALA A 122 -1.84 27.57 -36.32
CA ALA A 122 -1.49 28.48 -35.23
C ALA A 122 -2.51 29.61 -35.07
N VAL A 123 -3.08 29.75 -33.89
CA VAL A 123 -4.08 30.78 -33.54
C VAL A 123 -3.62 31.53 -32.28
N GLY A 124 -3.22 32.79 -32.42
CA GLY A 124 -2.81 33.66 -31.32
C GLY A 124 -1.56 34.50 -31.62
N PHE A 125 -1.32 35.51 -30.78
CA PHE A 125 -0.11 36.34 -30.87
C PHE A 125 1.14 35.46 -30.68
N ARG A 126 2.03 35.47 -31.68
CA ARG A 126 3.26 34.66 -31.72
C ARG A 126 3.04 33.16 -31.47
N SER A 127 1.83 32.64 -31.75
CA SER A 127 1.61 31.19 -31.71
C SER A 127 2.45 30.52 -32.80
N MET A 128 3.24 29.51 -32.43
CA MET A 128 4.16 28.81 -33.31
C MET A 128 5.13 29.74 -34.07
N TYR A 129 5.74 30.69 -33.34
CA TYR A 129 6.57 31.76 -33.93
C TYR A 129 7.79 31.23 -34.72
N ILE A 130 8.45 30.22 -34.18
CA ILE A 130 9.50 29.45 -34.88
C ILE A 130 8.98 28.02 -35.04
N ASN A 131 9.04 27.50 -36.26
CA ASN A 131 8.76 26.13 -36.62
C ASN A 131 9.60 25.71 -37.84
N SER A 132 10.87 25.37 -37.64
CA SER A 132 11.76 25.18 -38.80
C SER A 132 11.35 23.99 -39.67
N THR A 133 11.19 22.79 -39.11
CA THR A 133 10.83 21.57 -39.86
C THR A 133 9.71 20.72 -39.24
N GLY A 134 8.96 21.25 -38.27
CA GLY A 134 7.91 20.51 -37.57
C GLY A 134 6.60 20.45 -38.34
N ALA A 135 6.12 19.28 -38.75
CA ALA A 135 4.85 19.12 -39.44
C ALA A 135 3.68 18.79 -38.48
N SER A 136 2.45 19.05 -38.94
CA SER A 136 1.21 18.59 -38.28
C SER A 136 1.03 19.07 -36.83
N ASN A 137 1.52 20.28 -36.49
CA ASN A 137 1.34 20.85 -35.15
C ASN A 137 0.09 21.74 -35.07
N VAL A 138 -0.55 21.80 -33.89
CA VAL A 138 -1.68 22.69 -33.58
C VAL A 138 -1.32 23.55 -32.37
N ALA A 139 -1.36 24.88 -32.51
CA ALA A 139 -0.99 25.82 -31.46
C ALA A 139 -2.03 26.93 -31.30
N THR A 140 -2.84 26.86 -30.24
CA THR A 140 -3.88 27.85 -29.92
C THR A 140 -3.57 28.54 -28.61
N GLY A 141 -3.26 29.84 -28.64
CA GLY A 141 -2.95 30.66 -27.47
C GLY A 141 -1.86 31.70 -27.72
N TYR A 142 -1.63 32.56 -26.73
CA TYR A 142 -0.49 33.48 -26.74
C TYR A 142 0.81 32.67 -26.60
N ALA A 143 1.71 32.80 -27.58
CA ALA A 143 3.01 32.13 -27.60
C ALA A 143 2.99 30.62 -27.29
N ALA A 144 1.93 29.91 -27.69
CA ALA A 144 1.93 28.45 -27.70
C ALA A 144 2.96 27.93 -28.73
N LEU A 145 3.70 26.85 -28.42
CA LEU A 145 4.72 26.27 -29.32
C LEU A 145 5.78 27.27 -29.84
N TYR A 146 6.16 28.26 -29.03
CA TYR A 146 6.92 29.44 -29.48
C TYR A 146 8.28 29.14 -30.15
N THR A 147 9.06 28.17 -29.65
CA THR A 147 10.42 27.87 -30.13
C THR A 147 10.57 26.55 -30.89
N ASN A 148 9.50 26.01 -31.48
CA ASN A 148 9.55 24.70 -32.13
C ASN A 148 10.63 24.65 -33.24
N SER A 149 11.60 23.74 -33.12
CA SER A 149 12.63 23.57 -34.15
C SER A 149 12.18 22.51 -35.16
N THR A 150 12.05 21.26 -34.73
CA THR A 150 11.76 20.11 -35.59
C THR A 150 10.62 19.23 -35.08
N GLY A 151 10.03 19.56 -33.92
CA GLY A 151 8.97 18.78 -33.29
C GLY A 151 7.71 18.68 -34.16
N SER A 152 7.17 17.48 -34.33
CA SER A 152 5.99 17.21 -35.15
C SER A 152 4.86 16.57 -34.33
N ASN A 153 3.62 16.68 -34.81
CA ASN A 153 2.40 16.16 -34.19
C ASN A 153 2.12 16.69 -32.76
N ASN A 154 2.57 17.90 -32.42
CA ASN A 154 2.32 18.48 -31.10
C ASN A 154 1.02 19.30 -31.09
N VAL A 155 0.25 19.20 -29.99
CA VAL A 155 -0.94 20.00 -29.71
C VAL A 155 -0.66 20.89 -28.50
N ALA A 156 -0.77 22.20 -28.66
CA ALA A 156 -0.57 23.20 -27.62
C ALA A 156 -1.79 24.13 -27.55
N ASN A 157 -2.61 24.02 -26.51
CA ASN A 157 -3.83 24.81 -26.31
C ASN A 157 -3.78 25.56 -24.97
N GLY A 158 -3.31 26.80 -24.98
CA GLY A 158 -3.19 27.63 -23.80
C GLY A 158 -2.13 28.73 -23.93
N PHE A 159 -2.12 29.65 -22.97
CA PHE A 159 -1.04 30.63 -22.83
C PHE A 159 0.28 29.90 -22.57
N GLN A 160 1.26 30.08 -23.45
CA GLN A 160 2.60 29.49 -23.38
C GLN A 160 2.63 27.95 -23.19
N ALA A 161 1.60 27.23 -23.66
CA ALA A 161 1.63 25.77 -23.74
C ALA A 161 2.74 25.32 -24.71
N LEU A 162 3.59 24.36 -24.30
CA LEU A 162 4.76 23.89 -25.06
C LEU A 162 5.72 25.01 -25.54
N TYR A 163 5.81 26.13 -24.80
CA TYR A 163 6.58 27.32 -25.19
C TYR A 163 8.02 27.00 -25.64
N GLY A 164 8.74 26.18 -24.87
CA GLY A 164 10.15 25.85 -25.08
C GLY A 164 10.43 24.64 -25.99
N ASN A 165 9.41 23.99 -26.57
CA ASN A 165 9.60 22.76 -27.35
C ASN A 165 10.64 22.97 -28.45
N THR A 166 11.64 22.09 -28.58
CA THR A 166 12.65 22.19 -29.65
C THR A 166 12.51 21.03 -30.64
N THR A 167 12.66 19.79 -30.18
CA THR A 167 12.57 18.59 -31.03
C THR A 167 11.55 17.56 -30.52
N GLY A 168 10.88 17.82 -29.40
CA GLY A 168 9.85 16.95 -28.84
C GLY A 168 8.69 16.70 -29.83
N VAL A 169 8.23 15.45 -29.89
CA VAL A 169 7.17 14.99 -30.81
C VAL A 169 5.99 14.39 -30.06
N ASN A 170 4.81 14.40 -30.69
CA ASN A 170 3.58 13.78 -30.18
C ASN A 170 3.13 14.29 -28.78
N ASN A 171 3.51 15.50 -28.37
CA ASN A 171 3.11 16.05 -27.07
C ASN A 171 1.75 16.73 -27.15
N SER A 172 0.90 16.56 -26.14
CA SER A 172 -0.40 17.23 -26.02
C SER A 172 -0.46 18.05 -24.74
N ALA A 173 -0.46 19.37 -24.85
CA ALA A 173 -0.46 20.32 -23.76
C ALA A 173 -1.72 21.20 -23.81
N THR A 174 -2.57 21.13 -22.79
CA THR A 174 -3.75 21.98 -22.64
C THR A 174 -3.72 22.68 -21.28
N GLY A 175 -3.73 24.02 -21.29
CA GLY A 175 -3.68 24.85 -20.08
C GLY A 175 -2.55 25.89 -20.10
N TYR A 176 -2.62 26.82 -19.16
CA TYR A 176 -1.59 27.84 -18.93
C TYR A 176 -0.26 27.15 -18.54
N ASN A 177 0.81 27.41 -19.30
CA ASN A 177 2.16 26.87 -19.10
C ASN A 177 2.23 25.33 -19.01
N ALA A 178 1.29 24.61 -19.63
CA ALA A 178 1.37 23.16 -19.74
C ALA A 178 2.59 22.77 -20.61
N LEU A 179 3.46 21.87 -20.11
CA LEU A 179 4.73 21.49 -20.77
C LEU A 179 5.63 22.68 -21.18
N TYR A 180 5.60 23.78 -20.43
CA TYR A 180 6.30 25.04 -20.76
C TYR A 180 7.78 24.86 -21.14
N ALA A 181 8.55 24.08 -20.37
CA ALA A 181 9.99 23.92 -20.53
C ALA A 181 10.43 22.71 -21.39
N ASN A 182 9.48 21.96 -22.00
CA ASN A 182 9.81 20.75 -22.76
C ASN A 182 10.82 21.07 -23.86
N THR A 183 11.86 20.26 -24.06
CA THR A 183 12.82 20.46 -25.16
C THR A 183 12.83 19.25 -26.08
N TYR A 184 13.24 18.10 -25.54
CA TYR A 184 13.37 16.84 -26.27
C TYR A 184 12.30 15.81 -25.93
N GLY A 185 11.57 16.01 -24.82
CA GLY A 185 10.55 15.07 -24.33
C GLY A 185 9.47 14.78 -25.37
N ARG A 186 9.07 13.50 -25.48
CA ARG A 186 8.08 13.02 -26.44
C ARG A 186 6.92 12.27 -25.79
N ASP A 187 5.82 12.17 -26.52
CA ASP A 187 4.65 11.36 -26.13
C ASP A 187 4.09 11.75 -24.74
N ASN A 188 4.23 13.02 -24.32
CA ASN A 188 3.71 13.52 -23.05
C ASN A 188 2.32 14.15 -23.21
N VAL A 189 1.45 13.92 -22.23
CA VAL A 189 0.12 14.56 -22.13
C VAL A 189 0.08 15.40 -20.85
N ALA A 190 -0.20 16.70 -20.98
CA ALA A 190 -0.32 17.64 -19.87
C ALA A 190 -1.63 18.42 -19.98
N ASN A 191 -2.58 18.18 -19.08
CA ASN A 191 -3.87 18.87 -19.03
C ASN A 191 -4.06 19.55 -17.68
N GLY A 192 -3.78 20.86 -17.63
CA GLY A 192 -3.96 21.68 -16.43
C GLY A 192 -2.99 22.85 -16.35
N PHE A 193 -3.33 23.81 -15.48
CA PHE A 193 -2.47 24.94 -15.13
C PHE A 193 -1.12 24.44 -14.57
N ASN A 194 0.00 24.84 -15.18
CA ASN A 194 1.36 24.41 -14.82
C ASN A 194 1.58 22.88 -14.75
N SER A 195 0.78 22.08 -15.48
CA SER A 195 0.99 20.63 -15.59
C SER A 195 2.26 20.33 -16.39
N LEU A 196 3.15 19.48 -15.87
CA LEU A 196 4.46 19.15 -16.46
C LEU A 196 5.34 20.38 -16.83
N THR A 197 5.15 21.52 -16.15
CA THR A 197 5.73 22.81 -16.57
C THR A 197 7.28 22.82 -16.64
N ALA A 198 7.96 22.07 -15.76
CA ALA A 198 9.42 21.97 -15.73
C ALA A 198 10.02 20.78 -16.51
N ASN A 199 9.21 19.98 -17.23
CA ASN A 199 9.74 18.83 -17.98
C ASN A 199 10.71 19.32 -19.06
N THR A 200 11.83 18.64 -19.25
CA THR A 200 12.81 18.97 -20.31
C THR A 200 13.01 17.81 -21.27
N SER A 201 13.37 16.63 -20.75
CA SER A 201 13.62 15.41 -21.53
C SER A 201 12.74 14.22 -21.17
N GLY A 202 11.95 14.31 -20.09
CA GLY A 202 11.03 13.26 -19.68
C GLY A 202 10.01 12.94 -20.79
N SER A 203 9.71 11.67 -20.97
CA SER A 203 8.84 11.18 -22.04
C SER A 203 7.84 10.14 -21.54
N TYR A 204 6.73 9.95 -22.26
CA TYR A 204 5.65 9.03 -21.89
C TYR A 204 4.96 9.38 -20.55
N ASN A 205 4.93 10.66 -20.17
CA ASN A 205 4.26 11.10 -18.95
C ASN A 205 2.83 11.58 -19.23
N ALA A 206 1.88 11.20 -18.38
CA ALA A 206 0.48 11.62 -18.46
C ALA A 206 0.07 12.38 -17.18
N ALA A 207 -0.09 13.69 -17.28
CA ALA A 207 -0.40 14.57 -16.17
C ALA A 207 -1.74 15.30 -16.37
N GLY A 208 -2.66 15.16 -15.43
CA GLY A 208 -3.98 15.77 -15.43
C GLY A 208 -4.27 16.46 -14.10
N GLY A 209 -4.62 17.75 -14.16
CA GLY A 209 -4.90 18.59 -12.99
C GLY A 209 -3.83 19.67 -12.76
N SER A 210 -4.20 20.72 -12.04
CA SER A 210 -3.31 21.87 -11.78
C SER A 210 -2.10 21.46 -10.95
N TYR A 211 -0.91 21.89 -11.39
CA TYR A 211 0.41 21.55 -10.86
C TYR A 211 0.77 20.04 -10.81
N SER A 212 0.03 19.18 -11.52
CA SER A 212 0.41 17.77 -11.69
C SER A 212 1.80 17.65 -12.32
N MET A 213 2.70 16.87 -11.71
CA MET A 213 4.10 16.72 -12.12
C MET A 213 4.88 18.03 -12.38
N SER A 214 4.51 19.13 -11.71
CA SER A 214 5.04 20.46 -12.07
C SER A 214 6.57 20.61 -11.99
N ARG A 215 7.27 19.78 -11.21
CA ARG A 215 8.75 19.76 -11.09
C ARG A 215 9.41 18.51 -11.68
N ASN A 216 8.70 17.67 -12.43
CA ASN A 216 9.35 16.59 -13.17
C ASN A 216 10.25 17.20 -14.25
N VAL A 217 11.52 16.80 -14.31
CA VAL A 217 12.52 17.35 -15.24
C VAL A 217 12.92 16.32 -16.31
N THR A 218 13.16 15.09 -15.88
CA THR A 218 13.75 14.00 -16.69
C THR A 218 13.02 12.67 -16.58
N GLY A 219 11.98 12.54 -15.75
CA GLY A 219 11.37 11.24 -15.45
C GLY A 219 10.52 10.69 -16.60
N PHE A 220 10.38 9.38 -16.65
CA PHE A 220 9.69 8.64 -17.71
C PHE A 220 8.52 7.80 -17.17
N TYR A 221 7.53 7.54 -18.03
CA TYR A 221 6.43 6.60 -17.77
C TYR A 221 5.61 6.89 -16.49
N ASN A 222 5.48 8.17 -16.10
CA ASN A 222 4.71 8.55 -14.93
C ASN A 222 3.27 8.94 -15.29
N ALA A 223 2.32 8.61 -14.42
CA ALA A 223 0.91 8.98 -14.54
C ALA A 223 0.47 9.75 -13.29
N ALA A 224 -0.07 10.97 -13.45
CA ALA A 224 -0.40 11.85 -12.33
C ALA A 224 -1.74 12.57 -12.54
N PHE A 225 -2.79 12.15 -11.83
CA PHE A 225 -4.15 12.66 -11.98
C PHE A 225 -4.67 13.26 -10.66
N GLY A 226 -4.60 14.58 -10.55
CA GLY A 226 -5.06 15.34 -9.38
C GLY A 226 -4.29 16.64 -9.18
N TYR A 227 -4.85 17.53 -8.35
CA TYR A 227 -4.14 18.74 -7.93
C TYR A 227 -2.85 18.38 -7.18
N GLN A 228 -1.71 18.88 -7.67
CA GLN A 228 -0.37 18.58 -7.15
C GLN A 228 -0.04 17.07 -7.04
N ALA A 229 -0.68 16.20 -7.84
CA ALA A 229 -0.29 14.80 -7.92
C ALA A 229 1.15 14.68 -8.47
N LEU A 230 1.99 13.86 -7.82
CA LEU A 230 3.38 13.58 -8.19
C LEU A 230 4.26 14.84 -8.38
N SER A 231 3.96 15.93 -7.66
CA SER A 231 4.47 17.27 -7.97
C SER A 231 6.00 17.45 -7.89
N ASN A 232 6.73 16.57 -7.19
CA ASN A 232 8.18 16.69 -6.97
C ASN A 232 9.02 15.55 -7.62
N SER A 233 8.42 14.64 -8.38
CA SER A 233 9.10 13.40 -8.80
C SER A 233 10.14 13.63 -9.90
N LEU A 234 11.36 13.17 -9.64
CA LEU A 234 12.49 13.14 -10.58
C LEU A 234 12.72 11.73 -11.16
N SER A 235 11.92 10.75 -10.75
CA SER A 235 12.06 9.31 -11.05
C SER A 235 10.98 8.78 -12.00
N ASP A 236 11.07 7.49 -12.29
CA ASP A 236 10.30 6.80 -13.34
C ASP A 236 9.19 5.87 -12.80
N ASN A 237 8.23 5.53 -13.66
CA ASN A 237 7.19 4.51 -13.45
C ASN A 237 6.25 4.75 -12.25
N ASN A 238 6.01 6.00 -11.84
CA ASN A 238 5.12 6.30 -10.72
C ASN A 238 3.69 6.60 -11.20
N THR A 239 2.70 6.01 -10.52
CA THR A 239 1.27 6.31 -10.72
C THR A 239 0.70 7.01 -9.49
N ALA A 240 0.13 8.20 -9.65
CA ALA A 240 -0.40 9.05 -8.59
C ALA A 240 -1.82 9.53 -8.94
N ILE A 241 -2.84 9.04 -8.26
CA ILE A 241 -4.24 9.40 -8.50
C ILE A 241 -4.83 9.98 -7.21
N GLY A 242 -5.29 11.23 -7.28
CA GLY A 242 -5.87 11.99 -6.15
C GLY A 242 -5.06 13.23 -5.77
N PHE A 243 -5.70 14.15 -5.05
CA PHE A 243 -5.10 15.38 -4.53
C PHE A 243 -3.83 15.06 -3.73
N ARG A 244 -2.68 15.62 -4.12
CA ARG A 244 -1.37 15.42 -3.47
C ARG A 244 -0.95 13.95 -3.25
N SER A 245 -1.44 13.02 -4.07
CA SER A 245 -0.88 11.66 -4.16
C SER A 245 0.60 11.73 -4.60
N LEU A 246 1.49 10.98 -3.94
CA LEU A 246 2.96 11.02 -4.15
C LEU A 246 3.57 12.44 -4.18
N TYR A 247 3.02 13.38 -3.40
CA TYR A 247 3.41 14.79 -3.48
C TYR A 247 4.89 15.03 -3.20
N LEU A 248 5.46 14.39 -2.17
CA LEU A 248 6.89 14.49 -1.83
C LEU A 248 7.73 13.32 -2.38
N ASN A 249 7.28 12.63 -3.43
CA ASN A 249 8.12 11.66 -4.12
C ASN A 249 9.29 12.39 -4.80
N GLY A 250 10.53 12.07 -4.43
CA GLY A 250 11.74 12.69 -4.97
C GLY A 250 12.44 11.77 -5.96
N THR A 251 13.09 10.72 -5.47
CA THR A 251 13.83 9.73 -6.27
C THR A 251 13.20 8.34 -6.28
N GLY A 252 12.12 8.13 -5.52
CA GLY A 252 11.46 6.83 -5.42
C GLY A 252 10.81 6.40 -6.73
N ALA A 253 11.07 5.19 -7.22
CA ALA A 253 10.54 4.69 -8.49
C ALA A 253 9.48 3.59 -8.31
N ASN A 254 8.72 3.30 -9.38
CA ASN A 254 7.73 2.21 -9.43
C ASN A 254 6.59 2.31 -8.38
N ASN A 255 6.30 3.51 -7.85
CA ASN A 255 5.31 3.67 -6.78
C ASN A 255 3.89 3.86 -7.34
N THR A 256 2.90 3.23 -6.70
CA THR A 256 1.48 3.40 -7.02
C THR A 256 0.72 3.98 -5.85
N ALA A 257 0.17 5.18 -6.01
CA ALA A 257 -0.67 5.87 -5.02
C ALA A 257 -2.05 6.19 -5.58
N SER A 258 -3.10 5.74 -4.88
CA SER A 258 -4.49 6.02 -5.23
C SER A 258 -5.26 6.47 -3.99
N GLY A 259 -5.57 7.77 -3.93
CA GLY A 259 -6.24 8.41 -2.81
C GLY A 259 -5.76 9.83 -2.55
N PHE A 260 -6.54 10.59 -1.78
CA PHE A 260 -6.11 11.89 -1.27
C PHE A 260 -4.87 11.71 -0.37
N ALA A 261 -3.76 12.34 -0.74
CA ALA A 261 -2.48 12.26 -0.05
C ALA A 261 -2.02 10.83 0.27
N ALA A 262 -2.30 9.87 -0.62
CA ALA A 262 -1.68 8.54 -0.59
C ALA A 262 -0.18 8.63 -0.94
N LEU A 263 0.66 7.90 -0.21
CA LEU A 263 2.14 7.94 -0.26
C LEU A 263 2.71 9.38 -0.23
N TYR A 264 2.11 10.27 0.56
CA TYR A 264 2.45 11.69 0.58
C TYR A 264 3.94 11.94 0.88
N ASN A 265 4.54 11.14 1.77
CA ASN A 265 5.89 11.33 2.30
C ASN A 265 6.99 10.47 1.62
N ASN A 266 6.72 9.85 0.47
CA ASN A 266 7.58 8.84 -0.17
C ASN A 266 8.86 9.39 -0.86
N GLY A 267 9.74 10.11 -0.14
CA GLY A 267 10.91 10.81 -0.69
C GLY A 267 11.83 10.00 -1.61
N ALA A 268 12.23 8.80 -1.21
CA ALA A 268 13.14 7.92 -1.97
C ALA A 268 12.70 6.45 -2.01
N GLY A 269 11.62 6.10 -1.31
CA GLY A 269 11.03 4.77 -1.28
C GLY A 269 10.57 4.28 -2.66
N SER A 270 10.83 3.02 -2.97
CA SER A 270 10.51 2.44 -4.29
C SER A 270 9.66 1.19 -4.18
N ASP A 271 8.93 0.87 -5.23
CA ASP A 271 8.05 -0.31 -5.30
C ASP A 271 6.93 -0.29 -4.23
N ASN A 272 6.50 0.89 -3.78
CA ASN A 272 5.46 1.04 -2.77
C ASN A 272 4.07 1.18 -3.40
N THR A 273 3.06 0.60 -2.73
CA THR A 273 1.64 0.71 -3.13
C THR A 273 0.81 1.29 -1.98
N GLY A 274 0.20 2.45 -2.18
CA GLY A 274 -0.69 3.10 -1.20
C GLY A 274 -2.09 3.33 -1.77
N VAL A 275 -3.11 2.72 -1.14
CA VAL A 275 -4.51 2.81 -1.59
C VAL A 275 -5.41 3.26 -0.43
N GLY A 276 -5.89 4.51 -0.51
CA GLY A 276 -6.77 5.11 0.49
C GLY A 276 -6.48 6.59 0.77
N TYR A 277 -7.42 7.29 1.40
CA TYR A 277 -7.19 8.61 1.99
C TYR A 277 -6.08 8.50 3.05
N LEU A 278 -4.96 9.22 2.90
CA LEU A 278 -3.80 9.11 3.80
C LEU A 278 -3.29 7.66 4.00
N ALA A 279 -3.24 6.86 2.94
CA ALA A 279 -2.53 5.58 2.96
C ALA A 279 -1.04 5.84 2.68
N ASP A 280 -0.16 5.75 3.70
CA ASP A 280 1.20 6.32 3.64
C ASP A 280 2.29 5.40 4.23
N VAL A 281 3.56 5.80 4.05
CA VAL A 281 4.75 5.19 4.66
C VAL A 281 5.21 6.00 5.87
N SER A 282 5.70 5.35 6.93
CA SER A 282 6.14 6.05 8.16
C SER A 282 7.42 6.87 7.97
N THR A 283 8.25 6.48 7.01
CA THR A 283 9.49 7.15 6.64
C THR A 283 9.63 7.19 5.13
N SER A 284 10.38 8.15 4.62
CA SER A 284 10.48 8.45 3.19
C SER A 284 11.27 7.44 2.36
N THR A 285 11.89 6.43 2.99
CA THR A 285 12.84 5.49 2.36
C THR A 285 12.40 4.03 2.39
N LEU A 286 11.20 3.72 2.90
CA LEU A 286 10.67 2.35 2.86
C LEU A 286 10.51 1.89 1.42
N SER A 287 10.73 0.61 1.13
CA SER A 287 10.56 0.05 -0.22
C SER A 287 9.87 -1.31 -0.17
N ASN A 288 9.21 -1.71 -1.26
CA ASN A 288 8.38 -2.91 -1.31
C ASN A 288 7.36 -2.94 -0.15
N ALA A 289 6.71 -1.80 0.11
CA ALA A 289 5.75 -1.61 1.18
C ALA A 289 4.35 -1.36 0.60
N THR A 290 3.36 -2.16 1.03
CA THR A 290 1.97 -2.02 0.59
C THR A 290 1.10 -1.57 1.76
N VAL A 291 0.29 -0.54 1.55
CA VAL A 291 -0.60 0.03 2.55
C VAL A 291 -1.99 0.28 1.95
N ILE A 292 -3.01 -0.36 2.52
CA ILE A 292 -4.39 -0.32 2.03
C ILE A 292 -5.30 0.10 3.18
N GLY A 293 -6.07 1.17 2.98
CA GLY A 293 -7.07 1.67 3.94
C GLY A 293 -6.88 3.15 4.28
N SER A 294 -7.98 3.78 4.72
CA SER A 294 -7.98 5.19 5.13
C SER A 294 -7.12 5.41 6.38
N GLY A 295 -6.14 6.31 6.33
CA GLY A 295 -5.24 6.62 7.45
C GLY A 295 -4.39 5.43 7.89
N ALA A 296 -4.16 4.44 7.02
CA ALA A 296 -3.25 3.34 7.25
C ALA A 296 -1.81 3.81 6.98
N VAL A 297 -0.87 3.44 7.85
CA VAL A 297 0.56 3.79 7.68
C VAL A 297 1.40 2.53 7.86
N VAL A 298 2.23 2.17 6.88
CA VAL A 298 3.18 1.04 6.97
C VAL A 298 4.56 1.52 7.44
N ASN A 299 5.22 0.74 8.32
CA ASN A 299 6.38 1.19 9.09
C ASN A 299 7.68 0.37 8.90
N ALA A 300 7.74 -0.50 7.89
CA ALA A 300 8.98 -1.15 7.44
C ALA A 300 8.87 -1.53 5.96
N SER A 301 10.02 -1.74 5.31
CA SER A 301 10.11 -2.33 3.97
C SER A 301 9.66 -3.79 3.96
N ASN A 302 9.34 -4.33 2.78
CA ASN A 302 8.89 -5.72 2.59
C ASN A 302 7.65 -6.09 3.45
N LYS A 303 6.70 -5.17 3.59
CA LYS A 303 5.57 -5.30 4.52
C LYS A 303 4.26 -4.85 3.89
N VAL A 304 3.22 -5.64 4.11
CA VAL A 304 1.84 -5.32 3.76
C VAL A 304 1.09 -4.90 5.02
N ARG A 305 0.30 -3.82 4.95
CA ARG A 305 -0.65 -3.41 5.98
C ARG A 305 -2.02 -3.14 5.36
N ILE A 306 -3.03 -3.79 5.93
CA ILE A 306 -4.43 -3.61 5.58
C ILE A 306 -5.13 -3.05 6.82
N GLY A 307 -5.73 -1.87 6.69
CA GLY A 307 -6.40 -1.16 7.78
C GLY A 307 -5.49 -0.25 8.63
N ASN A 308 -6.15 0.53 9.48
CA ASN A 308 -5.56 1.50 10.42
C ASN A 308 -5.77 1.01 11.89
N GLY A 309 -5.48 1.86 12.88
CA GLY A 309 -5.66 1.52 14.31
C GLY A 309 -7.13 1.45 14.78
N ALA A 310 -8.09 1.92 14.00
CA ALA A 310 -9.53 1.89 14.31
C ALA A 310 -10.25 0.65 13.73
N VAL A 311 -9.60 -0.15 12.86
CA VAL A 311 -10.19 -1.37 12.30
C VAL A 311 -10.32 -2.45 13.38
N THR A 312 -11.54 -2.99 13.53
CA THR A 312 -11.88 -4.02 14.52
C THR A 312 -11.96 -5.43 13.93
N VAL A 313 -12.31 -5.57 12.65
CA VAL A 313 -12.50 -6.85 11.95
C VAL A 313 -11.91 -6.75 10.54
N ILE A 314 -11.31 -7.84 10.06
CA ILE A 314 -10.94 -8.04 8.66
C ILE A 314 -11.60 -9.35 8.23
N GLU A 315 -12.52 -9.28 7.27
CA GLU A 315 -13.32 -10.42 6.82
C GLU A 315 -12.91 -10.84 5.39
N GLY A 316 -13.06 -12.13 5.11
CA GLY A 316 -12.87 -12.70 3.78
C GLY A 316 -13.54 -14.07 3.69
N GLU A 317 -14.27 -14.30 2.60
CA GLU A 317 -15.03 -15.54 2.36
C GLU A 317 -14.13 -16.79 2.30
N VAL A 318 -12.87 -16.61 1.90
CA VAL A 318 -11.88 -17.67 1.74
C VAL A 318 -10.62 -17.32 2.54
N PRO A 319 -10.04 -18.26 3.32
CA PRO A 319 -8.80 -18.02 4.05
C PRO A 319 -7.60 -17.70 3.15
N PHE A 320 -6.63 -16.96 3.69
CA PHE A 320 -5.32 -16.85 3.06
C PHE A 320 -4.62 -18.22 3.00
N SER A 321 -4.00 -18.52 1.86
CA SER A 321 -3.16 -19.71 1.67
C SER A 321 -1.70 -19.31 1.50
N SER A 322 -0.80 -20.18 1.94
CA SER A 322 0.65 -20.01 1.83
C SER A 322 1.23 -21.12 0.96
N VAL A 323 2.22 -20.79 0.11
CA VAL A 323 2.89 -21.78 -0.75
C VAL A 323 3.61 -22.82 0.10
N SER A 324 3.20 -24.08 0.02
CA SER A 324 3.70 -25.17 0.86
C SER A 324 4.05 -26.45 0.06
N ASP A 325 4.15 -26.33 -1.27
CA ASP A 325 4.49 -27.41 -2.19
C ASP A 325 5.92 -27.93 -1.95
N GLY A 326 6.07 -29.25 -1.83
CA GLY A 326 7.36 -29.91 -1.56
C GLY A 326 8.42 -29.66 -2.64
N ARG A 327 8.03 -29.38 -3.88
CA ARG A 327 8.96 -29.07 -4.99
C ARG A 327 9.78 -27.80 -4.78
N PHE A 328 9.30 -26.89 -3.93
CA PHE A 328 9.94 -25.62 -3.64
C PHE A 328 10.52 -25.54 -2.22
N LYS A 329 10.62 -26.68 -1.53
CA LYS A 329 11.21 -26.80 -0.19
C LYS A 329 12.57 -27.47 -0.26
N THR A 330 13.52 -26.95 0.50
CA THR A 330 14.87 -27.51 0.70
C THR A 330 15.15 -27.61 2.20
N ASN A 331 16.15 -28.41 2.59
CA ASN A 331 16.56 -28.58 4.00
C ASN A 331 15.40 -28.98 4.95
N VAL A 332 14.47 -29.81 4.48
CA VAL A 332 13.35 -30.30 5.31
C VAL A 332 13.89 -31.26 6.36
N LYS A 333 13.71 -30.91 7.64
CA LYS A 333 14.21 -31.63 8.82
C LYS A 333 13.13 -31.65 9.89
N GLU A 334 13.02 -32.76 10.63
CA GLU A 334 12.00 -32.90 11.69
C GLU A 334 12.57 -32.49 13.05
N GLU A 335 13.86 -32.75 13.27
CA GLU A 335 14.60 -32.48 14.50
C GLU A 335 14.67 -30.98 14.88
N ASP A 336 14.48 -30.10 13.89
CA ASP A 336 14.46 -28.65 14.08
C ASP A 336 13.11 -28.13 14.64
N VAL A 337 12.03 -28.92 14.56
CA VAL A 337 10.70 -28.54 15.10
C VAL A 337 10.67 -28.81 16.61
N LYS A 338 10.38 -27.77 17.40
CA LYS A 338 10.22 -27.88 18.87
C LYS A 338 8.75 -27.96 19.26
N GLY A 339 8.45 -28.91 20.14
CA GLY A 339 7.10 -29.24 20.58
C GLY A 339 6.84 -28.81 22.02
N LEU A 340 6.77 -29.78 22.92
CA LEU A 340 6.35 -29.63 24.31
C LEU A 340 7.34 -28.79 25.13
N ASP A 341 8.63 -28.80 24.78
CA ASP A 341 9.68 -27.98 25.38
C ASP A 341 9.49 -26.47 25.11
N PHE A 342 9.08 -26.12 23.89
CA PHE A 342 8.73 -24.76 23.49
C PHE A 342 7.35 -24.35 24.04
N ILE A 343 6.31 -25.15 23.78
CA ILE A 343 4.92 -24.81 24.13
C ILE A 343 4.75 -24.59 25.64
N LYS A 344 5.42 -25.37 26.50
CA LYS A 344 5.35 -25.19 27.97
C LYS A 344 6.02 -23.92 28.50
N LYS A 345 6.82 -23.21 27.69
CA LYS A 345 7.40 -21.90 28.04
C LYS A 345 6.52 -20.73 27.66
N LEU A 346 5.49 -20.94 26.84
CA LEU A 346 4.58 -19.88 26.40
C LEU A 346 3.62 -19.50 27.53
N ARG A 347 3.38 -18.20 27.72
CA ARG A 347 2.48 -17.65 28.73
C ARG A 347 1.25 -17.01 28.08
N PRO A 348 0.10 -17.70 28.04
CA PRO A 348 -1.15 -17.09 27.59
C PRO A 348 -1.53 -15.89 28.45
N VAL A 349 -1.99 -14.83 27.80
CA VAL A 349 -2.46 -13.58 28.45
C VAL A 349 -3.77 -13.12 27.83
N VAL A 350 -4.53 -12.33 28.58
CA VAL A 350 -5.70 -11.60 28.07
C VAL A 350 -5.44 -10.10 28.26
N TYR A 351 -5.61 -9.32 27.19
CA TYR A 351 -5.25 -7.90 27.17
C TYR A 351 -6.20 -7.08 26.29
N ASN A 352 -6.13 -5.77 26.44
CA ASN A 352 -6.69 -4.78 25.51
C ASN A 352 -5.51 -4.10 24.82
N LEU A 353 -5.54 -3.98 23.49
CA LEU A 353 -4.48 -3.32 22.73
C LEU A 353 -4.77 -1.82 22.65
N ASP A 354 -3.87 -0.98 23.15
CA ASP A 354 -3.93 0.47 22.93
C ASP A 354 -3.56 0.78 21.46
N THR A 355 -4.58 0.77 20.59
CA THR A 355 -4.37 0.97 19.15
C THR A 355 -4.05 2.41 18.80
N ARG A 356 -4.43 3.37 19.66
CA ARG A 356 -4.04 4.78 19.53
C ARG A 356 -2.53 4.93 19.73
N LYS A 357 -1.99 4.45 20.85
CA LYS A 357 -0.56 4.49 21.15
C LYS A 357 0.29 3.73 20.12
N LEU A 358 -0.23 2.61 19.60
CA LEU A 358 0.40 1.89 18.48
C LEU A 358 0.40 2.71 17.18
N THR A 359 -0.66 3.50 16.93
CA THR A 359 -0.72 4.41 15.78
C THR A 359 0.26 5.57 15.95
N GLU A 360 0.31 6.19 17.14
CA GLU A 360 1.27 7.24 17.51
C GLU A 360 2.73 6.78 17.33
N PHE A 361 3.06 5.54 17.73
CA PHE A 361 4.37 4.93 17.48
C PHE A 361 4.69 4.80 15.98
N ARG A 362 3.72 4.35 15.17
CA ARG A 362 3.92 4.13 13.71
C ARG A 362 4.10 5.41 12.91
N ILE A 363 3.63 6.55 13.42
CA ILE A 363 3.73 7.86 12.78
C ILE A 363 4.72 8.80 13.47
N LYS A 364 5.52 8.30 14.43
CA LYS A 364 6.37 9.12 15.31
C LYS A 364 7.35 10.02 14.54
N ASP A 365 7.84 9.54 13.39
CA ASP A 365 8.83 10.21 12.53
C ASP A 365 8.19 11.16 11.49
N MET A 366 6.87 11.16 11.36
CA MET A 366 6.16 12.14 10.53
C MET A 366 6.15 13.53 11.19
N PRO A 367 6.15 14.63 10.42
CA PRO A 367 5.96 15.97 10.95
C PRO A 367 4.69 16.09 11.79
N GLU A 368 4.73 16.86 12.88
CA GLU A 368 3.62 16.93 13.84
C GLU A 368 2.28 17.33 13.20
N SER A 369 2.31 18.30 12.28
CA SER A 369 1.16 18.75 11.48
C SER A 369 0.57 17.68 10.53
N GLU A 370 1.34 16.64 10.21
CA GLU A 370 0.85 15.46 9.49
C GLU A 370 0.27 14.43 10.47
N ARG A 371 0.92 14.18 11.61
CA ARG A 371 0.48 13.20 12.62
C ARG A 371 -0.95 13.42 13.09
N GLU A 372 -1.34 14.67 13.33
CA GLU A 372 -2.71 15.03 13.75
C GLU A 372 -3.81 14.48 12.82
N LYS A 373 -3.52 14.31 11.52
CA LYS A 373 -4.51 13.83 10.55
C LYS A 373 -4.88 12.37 10.78
N TYR A 374 -3.92 11.57 11.25
CA TYR A 374 -4.10 10.14 11.57
C TYR A 374 -4.77 9.94 12.94
N LEU A 375 -4.54 10.85 13.89
CA LEU A 375 -5.05 10.75 15.28
C LEU A 375 -6.48 11.29 15.48
N LYS A 376 -7.14 11.76 14.42
CA LYS A 376 -8.55 12.19 14.39
C LYS A 376 -9.56 11.03 14.31
N GLN A 377 -9.08 9.79 14.15
CA GLN A 377 -9.91 8.59 14.12
C GLN A 377 -10.48 8.28 15.52
N ASP A 378 -11.64 7.63 15.57
CA ASP A 378 -12.12 7.03 16.82
C ASP A 378 -11.48 5.65 17.03
N PHE A 379 -10.68 5.53 18.10
CA PHE A 379 -10.02 4.28 18.49
C PHE A 379 -10.82 3.50 19.55
N THR A 380 -11.94 4.05 20.05
CA THR A 380 -12.68 3.52 21.20
C THR A 380 -13.14 2.07 20.98
N ALA A 381 -13.73 1.78 19.83
CA ALA A 381 -14.17 0.44 19.48
C ALA A 381 -13.01 -0.57 19.44
N ALA A 382 -11.88 -0.19 18.83
CA ALA A 382 -10.71 -1.05 18.67
C ALA A 382 -9.95 -1.30 19.98
N THR A 383 -9.71 -0.27 20.79
CA THR A 383 -9.05 -0.41 22.10
C THR A 383 -9.88 -1.22 23.10
N ASN A 384 -11.20 -1.15 23.01
CA ASN A 384 -12.10 -1.93 23.89
C ASN A 384 -12.19 -3.43 23.52
N VAL A 385 -11.64 -3.86 22.38
CA VAL A 385 -11.57 -5.29 22.03
C VAL A 385 -10.64 -6.03 23.00
N ARG A 386 -11.23 -6.92 23.81
CA ARG A 386 -10.49 -7.80 24.73
C ARG A 386 -9.99 -9.04 23.97
N GLN A 387 -8.67 -9.19 23.89
CA GLN A 387 -8.00 -10.22 23.11
C GLN A 387 -7.33 -11.25 24.03
N SER A 388 -7.30 -12.52 23.62
CA SER A 388 -6.50 -13.58 24.24
C SER A 388 -5.33 -13.92 23.32
N GLY A 389 -4.12 -14.06 23.86
CA GLY A 389 -2.92 -14.24 23.04
C GLY A 389 -1.63 -14.35 23.84
N PHE A 390 -0.51 -13.96 23.22
CA PHE A 390 0.83 -13.96 23.81
C PHE A 390 1.53 -12.61 23.64
N ILE A 391 2.48 -12.29 24.53
CA ILE A 391 3.38 -11.14 24.35
C ILE A 391 4.54 -11.59 23.44
N ALA A 392 4.70 -10.95 22.28
CA ALA A 392 5.64 -11.38 21.25
C ALA A 392 7.10 -11.51 21.73
N GLN A 393 7.55 -10.61 22.59
CA GLN A 393 8.88 -10.64 23.19
C GLN A 393 9.08 -11.85 24.14
N GLU A 394 8.01 -12.30 24.82
CA GLU A 394 8.07 -13.50 25.66
C GLU A 394 8.13 -14.77 24.80
N VAL A 395 7.42 -14.80 23.67
CA VAL A 395 7.53 -15.89 22.67
C VAL A 395 8.92 -15.95 22.06
N GLU A 396 9.48 -14.79 21.67
CA GLU A 396 10.84 -14.71 21.11
C GLU A 396 11.88 -15.23 22.10
N LYS A 397 11.78 -14.83 23.37
CA LYS A 397 12.63 -15.34 24.45
C LYS A 397 12.47 -16.84 24.64
N ALA A 398 11.23 -17.35 24.69
CA ALA A 398 10.95 -18.77 24.84
C ALA A 398 11.55 -19.61 23.71
N ALA A 399 11.46 -19.12 22.47
CA ALA A 399 12.05 -19.77 21.29
C ALA A 399 13.59 -19.79 21.37
N LYS A 400 14.22 -18.67 21.74
CA LYS A 400 15.67 -18.59 21.97
C LYS A 400 16.15 -19.52 23.07
N GLU A 401 15.40 -19.68 24.17
CA GLU A 401 15.74 -20.58 25.28
C GLU A 401 15.77 -22.08 24.90
N VAL A 402 15.06 -22.49 23.85
CA VAL A 402 15.08 -23.87 23.32
C VAL A 402 15.85 -24.00 21.99
N ASN A 403 16.59 -22.96 21.61
CA ASN A 403 17.31 -22.86 20.33
C ASN A 403 16.41 -23.13 19.11
N TYR A 404 15.18 -22.60 19.12
CA TYR A 404 14.22 -22.74 18.03
C TYR A 404 14.16 -21.46 17.19
N ASN A 405 14.50 -21.55 15.91
CA ASN A 405 14.36 -20.46 14.95
C ASN A 405 12.90 -20.34 14.49
N PHE A 406 12.01 -19.92 15.39
CA PHE A 406 10.57 -19.91 15.16
C PHE A 406 10.13 -18.72 14.29
N ASN A 407 9.69 -19.01 13.07
CA ASN A 407 9.22 -18.04 12.09
C ASN A 407 7.88 -17.34 12.46
N GLY A 408 7.17 -17.83 13.48
CA GLY A 408 5.93 -17.23 13.98
C GLY A 408 6.11 -15.91 14.75
N VAL A 409 7.35 -15.50 15.06
CA VAL A 409 7.65 -14.19 15.65
C VAL A 409 8.24 -13.26 14.60
N HIS A 410 7.56 -12.14 14.35
CA HIS A 410 8.12 -11.04 13.58
C HIS A 410 8.76 -10.04 14.54
N ALA A 411 10.08 -10.15 14.70
CA ALA A 411 10.89 -9.17 15.41
C ALA A 411 11.01 -7.87 14.57
N PRO A 412 11.13 -6.69 15.21
CA PRO A 412 11.22 -5.42 14.51
C PRO A 412 12.54 -5.31 13.74
N ALA A 413 12.47 -4.93 12.46
CA ALA A 413 13.66 -4.77 11.62
C ALA A 413 14.50 -3.51 11.95
N ASN A 414 13.93 -2.56 12.69
CA ASN A 414 14.54 -1.30 13.14
C ASN A 414 13.65 -0.66 14.24
N ASP A 415 14.11 0.45 14.83
CA ASP A 415 13.43 1.17 15.93
C ASP A 415 12.03 1.72 15.59
N ASN A 416 11.64 1.74 14.31
CA ASN A 416 10.35 2.24 13.83
C ASN A 416 9.36 1.10 13.58
N ASP A 417 9.83 -0.14 13.63
CA ASP A 417 9.03 -1.34 13.46
C ASP A 417 8.47 -1.86 14.81
N ASN A 418 7.36 -2.58 14.76
CA ASN A 418 6.71 -3.18 15.93
C ASN A 418 6.78 -4.71 15.85
N TYR A 419 6.92 -5.38 16.99
CA TYR A 419 6.73 -6.84 17.07
C TYR A 419 5.33 -7.24 16.59
N SER A 420 5.21 -8.43 16.00
CA SER A 420 3.93 -9.12 15.79
C SER A 420 4.10 -10.65 15.83
N LEU A 421 2.97 -11.38 15.90
CA LEU A 421 2.91 -12.84 15.91
C LEU A 421 2.05 -13.36 14.77
N ALA A 422 2.53 -14.38 14.07
CA ALA A 422 1.75 -15.16 13.12
C ALA A 422 1.19 -16.41 13.82
N TYR A 423 -0.04 -16.30 14.35
CA TYR A 423 -0.66 -17.37 15.14
C TYR A 423 -0.80 -18.72 14.41
N ALA A 424 -0.89 -18.71 13.08
CA ALA A 424 -0.95 -19.93 12.27
C ALA A 424 0.34 -20.78 12.38
N GLU A 425 1.50 -20.16 12.55
CA GLU A 425 2.79 -20.87 12.64
C GLU A 425 2.90 -21.71 13.93
N PHE A 426 2.14 -21.38 14.98
CA PHE A 426 2.09 -22.16 16.22
C PHE A 426 1.45 -23.53 16.05
N VAL A 427 0.69 -23.76 14.96
CA VAL A 427 0.05 -25.06 14.69
C VAL A 427 1.09 -26.19 14.56
N VAL A 428 2.26 -25.92 13.95
CA VAL A 428 3.29 -26.95 13.75
C VAL A 428 3.94 -27.37 15.09
N PRO A 429 4.41 -26.45 15.96
CA PRO A 429 4.80 -26.78 17.34
C PRO A 429 3.71 -27.45 18.17
N LEU A 430 2.43 -27.06 18.02
CA LEU A 430 1.33 -27.70 18.73
C LEU A 430 1.12 -29.16 18.28
N VAL A 431 1.19 -29.44 16.98
CA VAL A 431 1.16 -30.82 16.46
C VAL A 431 2.34 -31.64 17.01
N LYS A 432 3.55 -31.08 17.02
CA LYS A 432 4.73 -31.76 17.58
C LYS A 432 4.59 -32.02 19.08
N ALA A 433 4.09 -31.05 19.84
CA ALA A 433 3.81 -31.21 21.28
C ALA A 433 2.75 -32.29 21.56
N VAL A 434 1.73 -32.43 20.72
CA VAL A 434 0.72 -33.50 20.83
C VAL A 434 1.32 -34.87 20.52
N GLN A 435 2.17 -34.98 19.48
CA GLN A 435 2.90 -36.22 19.18
C GLN A 435 3.80 -36.65 20.34
N GLU A 436 4.56 -35.73 20.92
CA GLU A 436 5.44 -35.99 22.07
C GLU A 436 4.63 -36.35 23.33
N GLN A 437 3.51 -35.66 23.58
CA GLN A 437 2.61 -35.97 24.68
C GLN A 437 1.99 -37.37 24.54
N GLN A 438 1.60 -37.77 23.32
CA GLN A 438 1.06 -39.10 23.03
C GLN A 438 2.10 -40.21 23.31
N GLN A 439 3.35 -40.02 22.89
CA GLN A 439 4.45 -40.94 23.21
C GLN A 439 4.71 -41.07 24.73
N ILE A 440 4.56 -39.97 25.48
CA ILE A 440 4.67 -39.98 26.94
C ILE A 440 3.50 -40.77 27.56
N ILE A 441 2.28 -40.61 27.05
CA ILE A 441 1.09 -41.35 27.52
C ILE A 441 1.26 -42.86 27.29
N GLU A 442 1.67 -43.26 26.08
CA GLU A 442 1.92 -44.67 25.74
C GLU A 442 3.00 -45.29 26.62
N LYS A 443 4.10 -44.56 26.87
CA LYS A 443 5.16 -44.99 27.78
C LYS A 443 4.68 -45.14 29.23
N LEU A 444 3.85 -44.22 29.72
CA LEU A 444 3.26 -44.31 31.05
C LEU A 444 2.28 -45.48 31.16
N GLN A 445 1.50 -45.76 30.12
CA GLN A 445 0.60 -46.92 30.06
C GLN A 445 1.39 -48.23 30.11
N GLN A 446 2.49 -48.35 29.34
CA GLN A 446 3.36 -49.51 29.42
C GLN A 446 3.95 -49.68 30.83
N GLN A 447 4.48 -48.61 31.43
CA GLN A 447 5.02 -48.66 32.79
C GLN A 447 3.96 -49.07 33.83
N ILE A 448 2.69 -48.66 33.66
CA ILE A 448 1.59 -49.12 34.51
C ILE A 448 1.33 -50.62 34.32
N SER A 449 1.37 -51.12 33.08
CA SER A 449 1.24 -52.56 32.79
C SER A 449 2.36 -53.37 33.44
N ASP A 450 3.61 -52.96 33.24
CA ASP A 450 4.80 -53.61 33.82
C ASP A 450 4.74 -53.63 35.36
N LEU A 451 4.28 -52.52 35.97
CA LEU A 451 4.08 -52.43 37.42
C LEU A 451 2.92 -53.28 37.92
N GLN A 452 1.84 -53.45 37.14
CA GLN A 452 0.73 -54.33 37.48
C GLN A 452 1.16 -55.80 37.43
N GLU A 453 1.93 -56.22 36.42
CA GLU A 453 2.54 -57.55 36.36
C GLU A 453 3.51 -57.78 37.53
N THR A 454 4.32 -56.77 37.88
CA THR A 454 5.27 -56.83 39.00
C THR A 454 4.57 -56.88 40.37
N GLN A 455 3.48 -56.14 40.57
CA GLN A 455 2.63 -56.27 41.79
C GLN A 455 1.85 -57.59 41.80
N GLY A 456 1.67 -58.21 40.62
CA GLY A 456 1.25 -59.59 40.43
C GLY A 456 2.18 -60.65 41.06
N LEU A 457 3.37 -60.29 41.60
CA LEU A 457 4.18 -61.20 42.42
C LEU A 457 3.49 -61.68 43.71
N THR A 458 2.38 -61.08 44.13
CA THR A 458 1.48 -61.69 45.14
C THR A 458 0.91 -63.04 44.66
N THR A 459 0.78 -63.25 43.36
CA THR A 459 0.32 -64.51 42.74
C THR A 459 1.46 -65.54 42.61
N ALA A 460 2.72 -65.09 42.51
CA ALA A 460 3.88 -65.99 42.44
C ALA A 460 4.13 -66.80 43.73
N ILE A 461 3.64 -66.32 44.87
CA ILE A 461 3.67 -67.06 46.14
C ILE A 461 2.61 -68.19 46.16
N ALA A 462 1.54 -68.09 45.36
CA ALA A 462 0.43 -69.07 45.35
C ALA A 462 0.80 -70.44 44.77
N GLN A 463 1.93 -70.56 44.03
CA GLN A 463 2.46 -71.84 43.55
C GLN A 463 3.35 -72.58 44.56
N ASN A 464 3.52 -72.05 45.78
CA ASN A 464 4.14 -72.77 46.92
C ASN A 464 3.08 -73.26 47.94
N SER A 465 1.82 -73.40 47.52
CA SER A 465 0.76 -73.99 48.34
C SER A 465 1.15 -75.41 48.80
N VAL A 466 1.09 -75.63 50.11
CA VAL A 466 1.42 -76.95 50.68
C VAL A 466 0.38 -77.96 50.20
N MET A 467 0.81 -78.96 49.43
CA MET A 467 -0.09 -79.89 48.74
C MET A 467 -0.99 -80.62 49.74
N GLY A 468 -2.31 -80.50 49.57
CA GLY A 468 -3.33 -81.05 50.49
C GLY A 468 -3.74 -80.11 51.63
N ALA A 469 -3.10 -78.95 51.80
CA ALA A 469 -3.52 -77.93 52.75
C ALA A 469 -4.59 -77.00 52.15
N SER A 470 -5.61 -76.64 52.93
CA SER A 470 -6.69 -75.75 52.50
C SER A 470 -7.21 -74.87 53.64
N MET A 471 -7.87 -73.77 53.27
CA MET A 471 -8.51 -72.83 54.19
C MET A 471 -9.84 -72.36 53.58
N GLU A 472 -10.92 -72.44 54.35
CA GLU A 472 -12.24 -71.94 53.97
C GLU A 472 -12.38 -70.45 54.27
N GLN A 473 -13.46 -69.84 53.77
CA GLN A 473 -13.82 -68.48 54.14
C GLN A 473 -14.31 -68.46 55.59
N ASN A 474 -13.93 -67.43 56.35
CA ASN A 474 -14.42 -67.20 57.71
C ASN A 474 -15.95 -67.01 57.72
N VAL A 475 -16.63 -67.62 58.68
CA VAL A 475 -18.09 -67.51 58.84
C VAL A 475 -18.42 -67.16 60.30
N PRO A 476 -19.26 -66.14 60.57
CA PRO A 476 -19.82 -65.18 59.61
C PRO A 476 -18.79 -64.18 59.07
N ASN A 477 -19.08 -63.58 57.91
CA ASN A 477 -18.30 -62.48 57.32
C ASN A 477 -19.26 -61.54 56.57
N PRO A 478 -19.50 -60.29 57.04
CA PRO A 478 -18.88 -59.63 58.20
C PRO A 478 -19.21 -60.25 59.56
N PHE A 479 -18.47 -59.86 60.61
CA PHE A 479 -18.72 -60.24 62.01
C PHE A 479 -18.43 -59.11 63.01
N SER A 480 -19.09 -59.10 64.17
CA SER A 480 -18.92 -58.06 65.22
C SER A 480 -18.44 -58.60 66.59
N GLN A 481 -18.51 -59.92 66.82
CA GLN A 481 -18.03 -60.57 68.05
C GLN A 481 -16.92 -61.58 67.75
N GLU A 482 -17.21 -62.62 66.97
CA GLU A 482 -16.24 -63.62 66.53
C GLU A 482 -16.60 -64.23 65.18
N THR A 483 -15.62 -64.86 64.53
CA THR A 483 -15.77 -65.60 63.27
C THR A 483 -14.90 -66.85 63.31
N VAL A 484 -15.35 -67.91 62.62
CA VAL A 484 -14.65 -69.20 62.57
C VAL A 484 -14.07 -69.43 61.19
N VAL A 485 -12.77 -69.73 61.12
CA VAL A 485 -12.08 -70.16 59.91
C VAL A 485 -11.86 -71.66 59.98
N LYS A 486 -12.43 -72.43 59.05
CA LYS A 486 -12.11 -73.85 58.88
C LYS A 486 -10.87 -74.03 58.00
N PHE A 487 -10.07 -75.04 58.28
CA PHE A 487 -8.88 -75.37 57.50
C PHE A 487 -8.62 -76.87 57.50
N ASN A 488 -7.84 -77.34 56.53
CA ASN A 488 -7.25 -78.67 56.54
C ASN A 488 -5.73 -78.53 56.45
N LEU A 489 -4.98 -79.10 57.40
CA LEU A 489 -3.51 -79.11 57.37
C LEU A 489 -2.98 -80.55 57.39
N PRO A 490 -2.28 -81.01 56.33
CA PRO A 490 -1.65 -82.33 56.30
C PRO A 490 -0.76 -82.61 57.52
N THR A 491 -0.76 -83.87 57.97
CA THR A 491 -0.10 -84.29 59.22
C THR A 491 1.42 -84.13 59.20
N GLN A 492 2.04 -84.05 58.02
CA GLN A 492 3.47 -83.78 57.86
C GLN A 492 3.91 -82.33 58.15
N ILE A 493 2.96 -81.40 58.38
CA ILE A 493 3.29 -80.00 58.71
C ILE A 493 3.80 -79.91 60.15
N VAL A 494 4.99 -79.35 60.37
CA VAL A 494 5.60 -79.26 61.71
C VAL A 494 5.12 -78.02 62.44
N THR A 495 5.13 -76.87 61.77
CA THR A 495 4.77 -75.55 62.30
C THR A 495 3.65 -74.93 61.49
N ALA A 496 2.65 -74.36 62.15
CA ALA A 496 1.58 -73.63 61.47
C ALA A 496 1.05 -72.48 62.33
N TYR A 497 0.69 -71.37 61.69
CA TYR A 497 0.08 -70.22 62.33
C TYR A 497 -0.79 -69.43 61.35
N MET A 498 -1.85 -68.82 61.87
CA MET A 498 -2.67 -67.86 61.14
C MET A 498 -2.24 -66.44 61.50
N THR A 499 -1.88 -65.64 60.50
CA THR A 499 -1.56 -64.22 60.69
C THR A 499 -2.63 -63.34 60.06
N VAL A 500 -3.03 -62.30 60.79
CA VAL A 500 -3.93 -61.23 60.37
C VAL A 500 -3.12 -59.97 60.04
N TYR A 501 -3.42 -59.35 58.90
CA TYR A 501 -2.79 -58.16 58.35
C TYR A 501 -3.83 -57.07 58.08
N ASP A 502 -3.43 -55.80 58.17
CA ASP A 502 -4.21 -54.70 57.61
C ASP A 502 -4.09 -54.61 56.07
N LEU A 503 -4.81 -53.66 55.46
CA LEU A 503 -4.78 -53.46 54.00
C LEU A 503 -3.43 -52.92 53.49
N GLN A 504 -2.56 -52.46 54.38
CA GLN A 504 -1.20 -52.00 54.07
C GLN A 504 -0.17 -53.12 54.22
N GLY A 505 -0.60 -54.35 54.56
CA GLY A 505 0.25 -55.52 54.72
C GLY A 505 0.98 -55.58 56.06
N LYS A 506 0.67 -54.70 57.02
CA LYS A 506 1.26 -54.75 58.36
C LYS A 506 0.63 -55.88 59.16
N GLN A 507 1.47 -56.72 59.76
CA GLN A 507 1.05 -57.78 60.67
C GLN A 507 0.41 -57.20 61.95
N ILE A 508 -0.82 -57.60 62.24
CA ILE A 508 -1.63 -57.12 63.36
C ILE A 508 -1.71 -58.17 64.48
N LYS A 509 -1.89 -59.46 64.12
CA LYS A 509 -2.05 -60.55 65.09
C LYS A 509 -1.60 -61.88 64.48
N THR A 510 -1.06 -62.77 65.30
CA THR A 510 -0.74 -64.15 64.89
C THR A 510 -1.30 -65.13 65.92
N LEU A 511 -1.88 -66.24 65.44
CA LEU A 511 -2.48 -67.31 66.22
C LEU A 511 -1.79 -68.63 65.86
N PRO A 512 -1.18 -69.37 66.80
CA PRO A 512 -0.57 -70.67 66.49
C PRO A 512 -1.64 -71.72 66.16
N ILE A 513 -1.32 -72.66 65.26
CA ILE A 513 -2.19 -73.78 64.89
C ILE A 513 -1.51 -75.10 65.27
N SER A 514 -1.96 -75.69 66.37
CA SER A 514 -1.49 -77.00 66.86
C SER A 514 -2.17 -78.18 66.17
N GLU A 515 -3.35 -77.99 65.60
CA GLU A 515 -4.19 -79.05 65.02
C GLU A 515 -3.75 -79.43 63.60
N ARG A 516 -4.05 -80.68 63.20
CA ARG A 516 -3.78 -81.26 61.87
C ARG A 516 -5.01 -82.05 61.41
N GLY A 517 -5.16 -82.22 60.10
CA GLY A 517 -6.42 -82.63 59.48
C GLY A 517 -7.42 -81.47 59.41
N ALA A 518 -8.70 -81.81 59.29
CA ALA A 518 -9.80 -80.84 59.25
C ALA A 518 -10.09 -80.28 60.65
N ALA A 519 -9.95 -78.97 60.79
CA ALA A 519 -9.96 -78.25 62.06
C ALA A 519 -10.49 -76.81 61.88
N SER A 520 -10.65 -76.06 62.97
CA SER A 520 -11.08 -74.65 62.88
C SER A 520 -10.47 -73.75 63.94
N ILE A 521 -10.31 -72.47 63.59
CA ILE A 521 -9.78 -71.44 64.49
C ILE A 521 -10.73 -70.25 64.57
N THR A 522 -10.97 -69.77 65.78
CA THR A 522 -11.88 -68.65 66.06
C THR A 522 -11.10 -67.35 66.21
N ILE A 523 -11.49 -66.33 65.43
CA ILE A 523 -10.97 -64.97 65.51
C ILE A 523 -12.01 -64.11 66.23
N LYS A 524 -11.63 -63.53 67.38
CA LYS A 524 -12.46 -62.58 68.13
C LYS A 524 -12.17 -61.14 67.71
N ALA A 525 -13.24 -60.34 67.61
CA ALA A 525 -13.19 -58.93 67.24
C ALA A 525 -12.79 -58.00 68.40
N ASP A 526 -12.76 -58.51 69.63
CA ASP A 526 -12.41 -57.74 70.85
C ASP A 526 -11.01 -57.10 70.84
N GLN A 527 -10.11 -57.57 69.97
CA GLN A 527 -8.73 -57.11 69.85
C GLN A 527 -8.41 -56.46 68.48
N LEU A 528 -9.41 -56.20 67.65
CA LEU A 528 -9.27 -55.60 66.32
C LEU A 528 -10.32 -54.49 66.14
N LYS A 529 -9.98 -53.39 65.45
CA LYS A 529 -10.96 -52.33 65.16
C LYS A 529 -11.89 -52.77 64.04
N ALA A 530 -13.08 -52.17 63.94
CA ALA A 530 -13.94 -52.33 62.77
C ALA A 530 -13.17 -51.94 61.49
N GLY A 531 -13.32 -52.72 60.42
CA GLY A 531 -12.53 -52.55 59.19
C GLY A 531 -12.30 -53.86 58.41
N MET A 532 -11.59 -53.74 57.29
CA MET A 532 -11.20 -54.88 56.45
C MET A 532 -9.79 -55.36 56.78
N TYR A 533 -9.62 -56.68 56.86
CA TYR A 533 -8.35 -57.33 57.14
C TYR A 533 -8.10 -58.49 56.17
N ILE A 534 -6.84 -58.86 55.99
CA ILE A 534 -6.43 -60.10 55.31
C ILE A 534 -5.95 -61.08 56.38
N TYR A 535 -6.43 -62.32 56.37
CA TYR A 535 -5.88 -63.40 57.17
C TYR A 535 -5.26 -64.47 56.27
N ALA A 536 -4.17 -65.07 56.73
CA ALA A 536 -3.43 -66.08 56.00
C ALA A 536 -2.93 -67.18 56.92
N ILE A 537 -3.00 -68.43 56.47
CA ILE A 537 -2.31 -69.54 57.15
C ILE A 537 -0.93 -69.70 56.52
N ILE A 538 0.09 -69.75 57.37
CA ILE A 538 1.47 -70.04 57.02
C ILE A 538 1.83 -71.36 57.72
N ALA A 539 2.36 -72.31 56.96
CA ALA A 539 2.78 -73.63 57.41
C ALA A 539 4.21 -73.91 56.95
N ASP A 540 5.10 -74.26 57.88
CA ASP A 540 6.54 -74.49 57.64
C ASP A 540 7.20 -73.38 56.81
N GLY A 541 6.87 -72.12 57.18
CA GLY A 541 7.35 -70.91 56.52
C GLY A 541 6.71 -70.60 55.16
N LYS A 542 5.81 -71.46 54.64
CA LYS A 542 5.13 -71.28 53.35
C LYS A 542 3.69 -70.82 53.51
N LEU A 543 3.24 -69.92 52.64
CA LEU A 543 1.84 -69.50 52.57
C LEU A 543 0.96 -70.67 52.06
N VAL A 544 -0.04 -71.07 52.85
CA VAL A 544 -1.06 -72.05 52.43
C VAL A 544 -2.15 -71.36 51.62
N SER A 545 -2.75 -70.31 52.19
CA SER A 545 -3.85 -69.56 51.59
C SER A 545 -4.06 -68.24 52.34
N SER A 546 -4.57 -67.22 51.66
CA SER A 546 -4.98 -65.95 52.24
C SER A 546 -6.38 -65.54 51.78
N LYS A 547 -7.15 -64.92 52.69
CA LYS A 547 -8.53 -64.48 52.45
C LYS A 547 -8.82 -63.17 53.18
N ARG A 548 -9.90 -62.48 52.80
CA ARG A 548 -10.33 -61.22 53.41
C ARG A 548 -11.41 -61.47 54.46
N MET A 549 -11.37 -60.77 55.58
CA MET A 549 -12.47 -60.68 56.55
C MET A 549 -12.85 -59.23 56.80
N VAL A 550 -14.11 -59.01 57.16
CA VAL A 550 -14.66 -57.70 57.51
C VAL A 550 -15.17 -57.75 58.95
N ILE A 551 -14.62 -56.87 59.79
CA ILE A 551 -15.10 -56.64 61.15
C ILE A 551 -16.09 -55.49 61.07
N ALA A 552 -17.36 -55.77 61.35
CA ALA A 552 -18.40 -54.76 61.48
C ALA A 552 -18.23 -54.03 62.82
N ASP A 553 -18.65 -52.77 62.88
CA ASP A 553 -18.74 -52.07 64.16
C ASP A 553 -19.80 -52.71 65.07
N ARG A 554 -19.68 -52.52 66.38
CA ARG A 554 -20.49 -53.23 67.38
C ARG A 554 -21.88 -52.64 67.60
#